data_AF-A0A9D5QH71-F1
#
_entry.id   AF-A0A9D5QH71-F1
#
_cell.length_a   1.000
_cell.length_b   1.000
_cell.length_c   1.000
_cell.angle_alpha   90.00
_cell.angle_beta   90.00
_cell.angle_gamma   90.00
#
_symmetry.space_group_name_H-M   'P 1'
#
loop_
_entity.id
_entity.type
_entity.pdbx_description
1 polymer ?
#
loop_
_entity_poly.entity_id
_entity_poly.type
_entity_poly.pdbx_seq_one_letter_code
_entity_poly.pdbx_strand_id
1 'polypeptide(L)'
;MDLRLYKAPYSEPYRPQVMRLLFEGAVPEGDGPMARREFYIYVWIRDAVHVESFQAVLADAVTLVYRAPGYLTAGRIGRVPFNRAIQASNQAGDKGLICDVMRDLSCAHFPKLVRLIERIAQGEMIACPRLAGEEADYLAHIAGKVNV
;
A
#
# COMPACT_ATOMS: atom_id res chain seq x y z
N MET A 1 10.80 7.46 -6.45
CA MET A 1 10.42 6.18 -7.05
C MET A 1 8.96 6.28 -7.47
N ASP A 2 8.68 6.05 -8.75
CA ASP A 2 7.31 6.21 -9.26
C ASP A 2 6.53 4.89 -9.18
N LEU A 3 5.39 4.95 -8.49
CA LEU A 3 4.39 3.90 -8.43
C LEU A 3 3.40 4.07 -9.58
N ARG A 4 3.08 2.94 -10.21
CA ARG A 4 2.00 2.83 -11.18
C ARG A 4 0.93 1.87 -10.69
N LEU A 5 -0.31 2.11 -11.11
CA LEU A 5 -1.39 1.16 -10.88
C LEU A 5 -1.12 -0.09 -11.73
N TYR A 6 -0.88 -1.22 -11.08
CA TYR A 6 -0.49 -2.47 -11.75
C TYR A 6 -1.67 -3.22 -12.36
N LYS A 7 -2.83 -3.17 -11.69
CA LYS A 7 -4.05 -3.86 -12.12
C LYS A 7 -5.26 -2.95 -11.99
N ALA A 8 -6.29 -3.23 -12.78
CA ALA A 8 -7.57 -2.56 -12.65
C ALA A 8 -8.09 -2.65 -11.20
N PRO A 9 -8.77 -1.60 -10.70
CA PRO A 9 -9.43 -1.65 -9.39
C PRO A 9 -10.37 -2.85 -9.30
N TYR A 10 -10.39 -3.51 -8.15
CA TYR A 10 -11.24 -4.68 -7.92
C TYR A 10 -12.15 -4.45 -6.71
N SER A 11 -13.46 -4.64 -6.87
CA SER A 11 -14.41 -4.59 -5.76
C SER A 11 -14.48 -5.91 -5.01
N GLU A 12 -14.49 -5.88 -3.68
CA GLU A 12 -14.59 -7.09 -2.86
C GLU A 12 -15.99 -7.74 -3.01
N PRO A 13 -16.10 -9.03 -3.38
CA PRO A 13 -17.38 -9.68 -3.69
C PRO A 13 -18.42 -9.61 -2.57
N TYR A 14 -17.95 -9.67 -1.32
CA TYR A 14 -18.81 -9.65 -0.12
C TYR A 14 -18.88 -8.27 0.54
N ARG A 15 -18.15 -7.29 -0.01
CA ARG A 15 -18.12 -5.89 0.44
C ARG A 15 -17.95 -4.99 -0.79
N PRO A 16 -18.96 -4.89 -1.68
CA PRO A 16 -18.86 -4.19 -2.96
C PRO A 16 -18.49 -2.70 -2.83
N GLN A 17 -18.73 -2.11 -1.66
CA GLN A 17 -18.31 -0.76 -1.31
C GLN A 17 -16.80 -0.63 -1.06
N VAL A 18 -16.06 -1.74 -0.96
CA VAL A 18 -14.61 -1.76 -0.74
C VAL A 18 -13.91 -2.10 -2.05
N MET A 19 -13.05 -1.19 -2.48
CA MET A 19 -12.19 -1.37 -3.65
C MET A 19 -10.76 -1.64 -3.26
N ARG A 20 -10.11 -2.50 -4.04
CA ARG A 20 -8.69 -2.82 -3.95
C ARG A 20 -7.92 -2.13 -5.05
N LEU A 21 -6.90 -1.39 -4.68
CA LEU A 21 -5.88 -0.87 -5.58
C LEU A 21 -4.57 -1.61 -5.37
N LEU A 22 -3.90 -1.95 -6.46
CA LEU A 22 -2.58 -2.57 -6.44
C LEU A 22 -1.61 -1.69 -7.22
N PHE A 23 -0.63 -1.15 -6.50
CA PHE A 23 0.46 -0.36 -7.05
C PHE A 23 1.74 -1.18 -7.08
N GLU A 24 2.55 -0.97 -8.11
CA GLU A 24 3.91 -1.51 -8.20
C GLU A 24 4.92 -0.41 -8.52
N GLY A 25 6.15 -0.60 -8.06
CA GLY A 25 7.31 0.19 -8.44
C GLY A 25 8.60 -0.61 -8.27
N ALA A 26 9.64 -0.19 -8.97
CA ALA A 26 10.97 -0.77 -8.83
C ALA A 26 11.84 0.13 -7.95
N VAL A 27 12.43 -0.44 -6.89
CA VAL A 27 13.42 0.27 -6.08
C VAL A 27 14.68 0.45 -6.93
N PRO A 28 15.21 1.68 -7.06
CA PRO A 28 16.44 1.93 -7.81
C PRO A 28 17.59 1.07 -7.27
N GLU A 29 18.50 0.69 -8.16
CA GLU A 29 19.66 -0.15 -7.80
C GLU A 29 20.51 0.52 -6.72
N GLY A 30 20.76 -0.22 -5.65
CA GLY A 30 21.75 0.12 -4.63
C GLY A 30 22.77 -1.01 -4.49
N ASP A 31 24.00 -0.65 -4.12
CA ASP A 31 25.05 -1.61 -3.80
C ASP A 31 24.76 -2.28 -2.44
N GLY A 32 24.58 -3.60 -2.45
CA GLY A 32 24.32 -4.41 -1.26
C GLY A 32 23.38 -5.60 -1.51
N PRO A 33 22.99 -6.36 -0.47
CA PRO A 33 22.06 -7.49 -0.56
C PRO A 33 20.62 -7.10 -0.99
N MET A 34 20.44 -5.86 -1.46
CA MET A 34 19.19 -5.22 -1.85
C MET A 34 19.16 -4.83 -3.34
N ALA A 35 20.05 -5.39 -4.16
CA ALA A 35 20.01 -5.26 -5.62
C ALA A 35 18.60 -5.53 -6.17
N ARG A 36 18.08 -4.60 -7.00
CA ARG A 36 16.72 -4.52 -7.59
C ARG A 36 15.62 -5.27 -6.84
N ARG A 37 14.88 -4.55 -6.00
CA ARG A 37 13.69 -5.08 -5.34
C ARG A 37 12.42 -4.45 -5.91
N GLU A 38 11.47 -5.31 -6.24
CA GLU A 38 10.10 -4.89 -6.55
C GLU A 38 9.42 -4.41 -5.26
N PHE A 39 8.57 -3.42 -5.38
CA PHE A 39 7.80 -2.88 -4.27
C PHE A 39 6.33 -2.80 -4.65
N TYR A 40 5.47 -3.34 -3.79
CA TYR A 40 4.04 -3.42 -4.02
C TYR A 40 3.27 -2.76 -2.88
N ILE A 41 2.21 -2.01 -3.22
CA ILE A 41 1.23 -1.52 -2.25
C ILE A 41 -0.15 -2.00 -2.65
N TYR A 42 -0.80 -2.73 -1.74
CA TYR A 42 -2.20 -3.08 -1.79
C TYR A 42 -2.97 -2.13 -0.86
N VAL A 43 -4.00 -1.46 -1.37
CA VAL A 43 -4.81 -0.52 -0.58
C VAL A 43 -6.28 -0.92 -0.69
N TRP A 44 -6.97 -0.98 0.45
CA TRP A 44 -8.42 -1.19 0.53
C TRP A 44 -9.10 0.14 0.87
N ILE A 45 -9.98 0.58 -0.02
CA ILE A 45 -10.66 1.87 0.07
C ILE A 45 -12.17 1.63 0.09
N ARG A 46 -12.83 1.99 1.19
CA ARG A 46 -14.28 1.98 1.34
C ARG A 46 -14.90 3.26 0.76
N ASP A 47 -16.00 3.10 0.04
CA ASP A 47 -16.80 4.19 -0.53
C ASP A 47 -15.96 5.15 -1.40
N ALA A 48 -14.92 4.64 -2.07
CA ALA A 48 -13.93 5.40 -2.84
C ALA A 48 -13.18 6.50 -2.06
N VAL A 49 -13.30 6.55 -0.73
CA VAL A 49 -12.87 7.70 0.06
C VAL A 49 -12.08 7.31 1.30
N HIS A 50 -12.37 6.18 1.95
CA HIS A 50 -11.82 5.84 3.25
C HIS A 50 -10.82 4.68 3.15
N VAL A 51 -9.58 4.88 3.55
CA VAL A 51 -8.58 3.80 3.58
C VAL A 51 -8.83 2.93 4.81
N GLU A 52 -9.32 1.70 4.61
CA GLU A 52 -9.55 0.72 5.69
C GLU A 52 -8.25 0.04 6.12
N SER A 53 -7.42 -0.29 5.15
CA SER A 53 -6.19 -1.02 5.34
C SER A 53 -5.28 -0.85 4.14
N PHE A 54 -4.00 -1.05 4.37
CA PHE A 54 -3.04 -1.28 3.29
C PHE A 54 -2.05 -2.36 3.69
N GLN A 55 -1.46 -2.97 2.68
CA GLN A 55 -0.31 -3.84 2.81
C GLN A 55 0.76 -3.37 1.84
N ALA A 56 1.92 -3.01 2.36
CA ALA A 56 3.10 -2.77 1.55
C ALA A 56 4.07 -3.94 1.66
N VAL A 57 4.75 -4.22 0.56
CA VAL A 57 5.63 -5.37 0.42
C VAL A 57 6.87 -4.92 -0.33
N LEU A 58 8.04 -5.10 0.30
CA LEU A 58 9.34 -4.82 -0.30
C LEU A 58 10.05 -6.14 -0.59
N ALA A 59 10.14 -6.48 -1.89
CA ALA A 59 10.45 -7.80 -2.41
C ALA A 59 9.60 -8.91 -1.76
N ASP A 60 9.98 -10.17 -1.92
CA ASP A 60 9.30 -11.30 -1.28
C ASP A 60 9.71 -11.51 0.18
N ALA A 61 10.06 -10.44 0.90
CA ALA A 61 10.76 -10.55 2.19
C ALA A 61 10.16 -9.73 3.32
N VAL A 62 9.80 -8.46 3.09
CA VAL A 62 9.39 -7.54 4.17
C VAL A 62 8.02 -6.97 3.87
N THR A 63 7.14 -6.95 4.87
CA THR A 63 5.78 -6.42 4.75
C THR A 63 5.42 -5.48 5.90
N LEU A 64 4.63 -4.47 5.58
CA LEU A 64 3.99 -3.57 6.53
C LEU A 64 2.49 -3.60 6.28
N VAL A 65 1.71 -3.91 7.31
CA VAL A 65 0.25 -3.96 7.24
C VAL A 65 -0.35 -2.96 8.20
N TYR A 66 -1.24 -2.13 7.67
CA TYR A 66 -2.08 -1.23 8.42
C TYR A 66 -3.52 -1.70 8.42
N ARG A 67 -4.20 -1.60 9.57
CA ARG A 67 -5.66 -1.73 9.70
C ARG A 67 -6.19 -0.60 10.55
N ALA A 68 -7.17 0.13 10.03
CA ALA A 68 -7.85 1.18 10.77
C ALA A 68 -8.77 0.59 11.85
N PRO A 69 -8.87 1.22 13.04
CA PRO A 69 -8.03 2.31 13.52
C PRO A 69 -6.72 1.80 14.18
N GLY A 70 -5.57 2.30 13.70
CA GLY A 70 -4.32 2.35 14.47
C GLY A 70 -3.50 1.06 14.61
N TYR A 71 -3.82 -0.02 13.90
CA TYR A 71 -3.00 -1.24 13.96
C TYR A 71 -1.99 -1.27 12.82
N LEU A 72 -0.70 -1.14 13.14
CA LEU A 72 0.41 -1.20 12.18
C LEU A 72 1.38 -2.33 12.56
N THR A 73 1.53 -3.31 11.68
CA THR A 73 2.38 -4.50 11.91
C THR A 73 3.41 -4.64 10.81
N ALA A 74 4.69 -4.73 11.19
CA ALA A 74 5.77 -5.09 10.29
C ALA A 74 6.18 -6.54 10.50
N GLY A 75 6.59 -7.21 9.42
CA GLY A 75 7.06 -8.58 9.50
C GLY A 75 7.69 -9.06 8.21
N ARG A 76 8.02 -10.34 8.19
CA ARG A 76 8.52 -11.00 6.99
C ARG A 76 7.48 -11.93 6.40
N ILE A 77 7.41 -11.95 5.08
CA ILE A 77 6.65 -12.94 4.32
C ILE A 77 7.69 -13.93 3.79
N GLY A 78 7.41 -15.23 3.86
CA GLY A 78 8.25 -16.21 3.18
C GLY A 78 8.25 -15.98 1.66
N ARG A 79 9.12 -16.71 0.93
CA ARG A 79 9.33 -16.60 -0.53
C ARG A 79 8.11 -16.87 -1.44
N VAL A 80 6.88 -16.81 -0.94
CA VAL A 80 5.65 -17.04 -1.72
C VAL A 80 4.70 -15.84 -1.52
N PRO A 81 4.35 -15.11 -2.59
CA PRO A 81 3.83 -13.73 -2.51
C PRO A 81 2.35 -13.59 -2.10
N PHE A 82 1.60 -14.67 -1.86
CA PHE A 82 0.15 -14.57 -1.62
C PHE A 82 -0.34 -15.43 -0.44
N ASN A 83 -1.08 -14.81 0.48
CA ASN A 83 -1.87 -15.44 1.55
C ASN A 83 -1.12 -16.26 2.63
N ARG A 84 -0.13 -15.69 3.33
CA ARG A 84 0.35 -16.28 4.60
C ARG A 84 0.40 -15.33 5.78
N ALA A 85 0.28 -15.92 6.97
CA ALA A 85 0.44 -15.29 8.26
C ALA A 85 1.77 -14.54 8.30
N ILE A 86 1.69 -13.23 8.57
CA ILE A 86 2.86 -12.38 8.79
C ILE A 86 3.59 -12.96 10.00
N GLN A 87 4.81 -13.44 9.80
CA GLN A 87 5.68 -13.69 10.94
C GLN A 87 6.11 -12.33 11.45
N ALA A 88 5.53 -11.91 12.57
CA ALA A 88 5.90 -10.67 13.25
C ALA A 88 7.41 -10.68 13.44
N SER A 89 8.08 -9.68 12.88
CA SER A 89 9.53 -9.53 12.98
C SER A 89 9.80 -8.53 14.08
N ASN A 90 10.56 -8.96 15.10
CA ASN A 90 11.12 -8.05 16.10
C ASN A 90 12.43 -7.41 15.61
N GLN A 91 12.83 -7.64 14.36
CA GLN A 91 14.00 -6.96 13.79
C GLN A 91 13.61 -5.50 13.51
N ALA A 92 14.09 -4.60 14.37
CA ALA A 92 13.88 -3.15 14.24
C ALA A 92 14.22 -2.61 12.84
N GLY A 93 15.12 -3.27 12.11
CA GLY A 93 15.52 -2.91 10.74
C GLY A 93 14.46 -3.15 9.66
N ASP A 94 13.55 -4.12 9.80
CA ASP A 94 12.59 -4.46 8.74
C ASP A 94 11.55 -3.33 8.54
N LYS A 95 11.04 -2.77 9.64
CA LYS A 95 10.14 -1.62 9.60
C LYS A 95 10.85 -0.38 9.07
N GLY A 96 12.09 -0.11 9.50
CA GLY A 96 12.86 1.03 9.02
C GLY A 96 13.04 0.99 7.50
N LEU A 97 13.46 -0.16 6.99
CA LEU A 97 13.70 -0.37 5.58
C LEU A 97 12.49 -0.08 4.69
N ILE A 98 11.31 -0.58 5.07
CA ILE A 98 10.10 -0.34 4.26
C ILE A 98 9.62 1.11 4.37
N CYS A 99 9.77 1.75 5.54
CA CYS A 99 9.47 3.18 5.70
C CYS A 99 10.40 4.08 4.89
N ASP A 100 11.69 3.73 4.79
CA ASP A 100 12.67 4.46 3.98
C ASP A 100 12.30 4.44 2.50
N VAL A 101 11.91 3.27 1.97
CA VAL A 101 11.41 3.17 0.59
C VAL A 101 10.12 3.96 0.41
N MET A 102 9.22 3.92 1.41
CA MET A 102 7.94 4.63 1.35
C MET A 102 8.07 6.15 1.23
N ARG A 103 9.06 6.74 1.88
CA ARG A 103 9.33 8.19 1.84
C ARG A 103 9.54 8.71 0.42
N ASP A 104 10.15 7.89 -0.42
CA ASP A 104 10.55 8.30 -1.76
C ASP A 104 9.50 7.92 -2.82
N LEU A 105 8.33 7.42 -2.41
CA LEU A 105 7.26 7.02 -3.32
C LEU A 105 6.52 8.23 -3.89
N SER A 106 6.17 8.14 -5.16
CA SER A 106 5.31 9.09 -5.84
C SER A 106 4.30 8.32 -6.70
N CYS A 107 3.09 8.83 -6.89
CA CYS A 107 2.14 8.29 -7.88
C CYS A 107 1.44 9.45 -8.55
N ALA A 108 1.48 9.52 -9.88
CA ALA A 108 0.92 10.65 -10.63
C ALA A 108 -0.61 10.80 -10.42
N HIS A 109 -1.34 9.69 -10.34
CA HIS A 109 -2.80 9.69 -10.20
C HIS A 109 -3.28 9.67 -8.75
N PHE A 110 -2.42 9.25 -7.81
CA PHE A 110 -2.76 9.10 -6.40
C PHE A 110 -1.70 9.69 -5.44
N PRO A 111 -1.21 10.93 -5.65
CA PRO A 111 -0.14 11.52 -4.84
C PRO A 111 -0.49 11.73 -3.37
N LYS A 112 -1.75 12.07 -3.02
CA LYS A 112 -2.17 12.31 -1.63
C LYS A 112 -2.45 10.99 -0.92
N LEU A 113 -2.90 9.95 -1.63
CA LEU A 113 -2.95 8.58 -1.08
C LEU A 113 -1.57 8.08 -0.68
N VAL A 114 -0.56 8.27 -1.53
CA VAL A 114 0.82 7.87 -1.22
C VAL A 114 1.33 8.60 0.03
N ARG A 115 1.14 9.93 0.11
CA ARG A 115 1.48 10.71 1.30
C ARG A 115 0.73 10.29 2.56
N LEU A 116 -0.54 9.89 2.43
CA LEU A 116 -1.34 9.39 3.55
C LEU A 116 -0.75 8.08 4.09
N ILE A 117 -0.39 7.15 3.20
CA ILE A 117 0.23 5.87 3.57
C ILE A 117 1.59 6.09 4.24
N GLU A 118 2.41 7.01 3.71
CA GLU A 118 3.70 7.38 4.29
C GLU A 118 3.56 7.87 5.74
N ARG A 119 2.63 8.81 5.99
CA ARG A 119 2.36 9.35 7.33
C ARG A 119 1.90 8.27 8.32
N ILE A 120 1.02 7.36 7.88
CA ILE A 120 0.58 6.23 8.70
C ILE A 120 1.77 5.30 9.02
N ALA A 121 2.63 5.01 8.03
CA ALA A 121 3.80 4.16 8.23
C ALA A 121 4.82 4.77 9.20
N GLN A 122 4.92 6.10 9.24
CA GLN A 122 5.73 6.87 10.19
C GLN A 122 5.12 6.90 11.62
N GLY A 123 3.92 6.34 11.81
CA GLY A 123 3.27 6.23 13.12
C GLY A 123 2.31 7.38 13.44
N GLU A 124 1.93 8.19 12.46
CA GLU A 124 0.97 9.25 12.69
C GLU A 124 -0.44 8.66 12.94
N MET A 125 -1.07 9.13 14.02
CA MET A 125 -2.42 8.72 14.41
C MET A 125 -3.46 9.46 13.58
N ILE A 126 -3.88 8.85 12.47
CA ILE A 126 -4.90 9.40 11.58
C ILE A 126 -6.23 8.69 11.86
N ALA A 127 -7.18 9.40 12.48
CA ALA A 127 -8.46 8.84 12.91
C ALA A 127 -9.34 8.38 11.74
N CYS A 128 -9.34 9.14 10.63
CA CYS A 128 -10.10 8.83 9.42
C CYS A 128 -9.21 9.04 8.18
N PRO A 129 -8.36 8.07 7.81
CA PRO A 129 -7.55 8.15 6.60
C PRO A 129 -8.44 8.31 5.37
N ARG A 130 -8.39 9.48 4.73
CA ARG A 130 -9.32 9.86 3.67
C ARG A 130 -8.57 10.27 2.40
N LEU A 131 -8.99 9.73 1.26
CA LEU A 131 -8.64 10.27 -0.06
C LEU A 131 -9.25 11.66 -0.25
N ALA A 132 -8.50 12.53 -0.91
CA ALA A 132 -8.97 13.88 -1.19
C ALA A 132 -9.72 13.96 -2.52
N GLY A 133 -10.59 14.97 -2.65
CA GLY A 133 -11.52 15.21 -3.77
C GLY A 133 -11.13 14.60 -5.12
N GLU A 134 -10.14 15.18 -5.81
CA GLU A 134 -9.77 14.76 -7.17
C GLU A 134 -9.37 13.29 -7.30
N GLU A 135 -8.74 12.70 -6.28
CA GLU A 135 -8.35 11.28 -6.30
C GLU A 135 -9.55 10.37 -6.03
N ALA A 136 -10.47 10.80 -5.17
CA ALA A 136 -11.72 10.09 -4.93
C ALA A 136 -12.60 10.10 -6.18
N ASP A 137 -12.68 11.24 -6.88
CA ASP A 137 -13.39 11.39 -8.15
C ASP A 137 -12.76 10.52 -9.24
N TYR A 138 -11.42 10.54 -9.34
CA TYR A 138 -10.69 9.69 -10.27
C TYR A 138 -10.94 8.21 -9.98
N LEU A 139 -10.90 7.81 -8.71
CA LEU A 139 -11.17 6.45 -8.27
C LEU A 139 -12.61 6.00 -8.60
N ALA A 140 -13.59 6.86 -8.36
CA ALA A 140 -14.98 6.61 -8.72
C ALA A 140 -15.17 6.45 -10.24
N HIS A 141 -14.49 7.28 -11.04
CA HIS A 141 -14.52 7.19 -12.52
C HIS A 141 -13.93 5.87 -13.03
N ILE A 142 -12.75 5.47 -12.54
CA ILE A 142 -12.13 4.21 -12.97
C ILE A 142 -12.91 2.99 -12.45
N ALA A 143 -13.57 3.07 -11.30
CA ALA A 143 -14.46 2.04 -10.78
C ALA A 143 -15.72 1.87 -11.64
N GLY A 144 -16.30 2.98 -12.11
CA GLY A 144 -17.45 3.00 -13.01
C GLY A 144 -17.18 2.30 -14.34
N LYS A 145 -15.93 2.22 -14.78
CA LYS A 145 -15.53 1.49 -16.01
C LYS A 145 -15.36 -0.02 -15.82
N VAL A 146 -15.25 -0.50 -14.58
CA VAL A 146 -15.05 -1.93 -14.25
C VAL A 146 -16.40 -2.65 -14.08
N ASN A 147 -17.48 -1.91 -13.81
CA ASN A 147 -18.84 -2.43 -13.60
C ASN A 147 -19.73 -2.39 -14.87
N VAL A 148 -19.15 -2.26 -16.07
CA VAL A 148 -19.86 -2.26 -17.38
C VAL A 148 -19.45 -3.47 -18.21
#